data_AF-A0A015IJR0-F1
#
_entry.id   AF-A0A015IJR0-F1
#
_cell.length_a   1.000
_cell.length_b   1.000
_cell.length_c   1.000
_cell.angle_alpha   90.00
_cell.angle_beta   90.00
_cell.angle_gamma   90.00
#
_symmetry.space_group_name_H-M   'P 1'
#
loop_
_entity.id
_entity.type
_entity.pdbx_description
1 polymer ?
#
loop_
_entity_poly.entity_id
_entity_poly.type
_entity_poly.pdbx_seq_one_letter_code
_entity_poly.pdbx_strand_id
1 'polypeptide(L)'
;MKYANGGDLHNYLQENFTEITWKKKLHILWRISDGLQTIHEKDFVHRDFHSGNILIEIIENDSCKIDQYLIGDLGLSQPANDIPHDSSIYGVIPYIAPEIFKGVKFSKSSDIYCMGMIMWELTTGCKPFDNVEHDIDLIYKIIDGKRPNITDDTPEDFANLMKRCWNPDPKMRPSATDVCEIFNSWSNMGMDAEYFNQAEEIRLEFIKLKMLGPDFNEKPHPKAIYTSRSLSSLTGSPSILTFNTKPSM
;
A
#
# COMPACT_ATOMS: atom_id res chain seq x y z
N MET A 1 18.40 10.99 -11.70
CA MET A 1 17.05 10.39 -11.81
C MET A 1 16.32 11.06 -12.96
N LYS A 2 15.50 10.31 -13.70
CA LYS A 2 14.59 10.87 -14.70
C LYS A 2 13.49 11.64 -13.95
N TYR A 3 13.09 12.81 -14.44
CA TYR A 3 12.01 13.59 -13.83
C TYR A 3 10.67 12.94 -14.14
N ALA A 4 9.93 12.51 -13.10
CA ALA A 4 8.58 12.01 -13.21
C ALA A 4 7.61 13.19 -13.12
N ASN A 5 7.03 13.57 -14.27
CA ASN A 5 6.20 14.78 -14.42
C ASN A 5 4.77 14.63 -13.86
N GLY A 6 4.31 13.42 -13.55
CA GLY A 6 3.00 13.14 -12.97
C GLY A 6 2.94 13.16 -11.45
N GLY A 7 4.06 13.51 -10.78
CA GLY A 7 4.14 13.50 -9.31
C GLY A 7 4.16 12.08 -8.72
N ASP A 8 3.73 11.96 -7.47
CA ASP A 8 3.55 10.67 -6.79
C ASP A 8 2.12 10.14 -6.91
N LEU A 9 1.96 8.83 -6.69
CA LEU A 9 0.69 8.12 -6.84
C LEU A 9 -0.41 8.71 -5.98
N HIS A 10 -0.10 9.17 -4.77
CA HIS A 10 -1.13 9.73 -3.91
C HIS A 10 -1.70 11.03 -4.50
N ASN A 11 -0.82 11.96 -4.86
CA ASN A 11 -1.23 13.23 -5.46
C ASN A 11 -1.99 13.00 -6.78
N TYR A 12 -1.53 12.06 -7.60
CA TYR A 12 -2.25 11.67 -8.81
C TYR A 12 -3.65 11.12 -8.53
N LEU A 13 -3.81 10.30 -7.49
CA LEU A 13 -5.13 9.83 -7.06
C LEU A 13 -6.02 10.99 -6.60
N GLN A 14 -5.49 11.98 -5.86
CA GLN A 14 -6.30 13.14 -5.44
C GLN A 14 -6.89 13.89 -6.63
N GLU A 15 -6.10 14.06 -7.70
CA GLU A 15 -6.51 14.84 -8.86
C GLU A 15 -7.38 14.06 -9.85
N ASN A 16 -7.20 12.74 -9.95
CA ASN A 16 -7.75 11.94 -11.06
C ASN A 16 -8.68 10.81 -10.61
N PHE A 17 -9.02 10.70 -9.31
CA PHE A 17 -9.74 9.53 -8.75
C PHE A 17 -10.99 9.12 -9.53
N THR A 18 -11.81 10.07 -9.97
CA THR A 18 -13.07 9.78 -10.69
C THR A 18 -12.82 9.06 -12.01
N GLU A 19 -11.74 9.43 -12.72
CA GLU A 19 -11.35 8.92 -14.04
C GLU A 19 -10.59 7.58 -13.95
N ILE A 20 -10.09 7.21 -12.77
CA ILE A 20 -9.35 5.96 -12.57
C ILE A 20 -10.33 4.80 -12.37
N THR A 21 -10.75 4.23 -13.50
CA THR A 21 -11.60 3.02 -13.56
C THR A 21 -10.93 1.79 -12.95
N TRP A 22 -11.70 0.76 -12.59
CA TRP A 22 -11.15 -0.53 -12.12
C TRP A 22 -10.09 -1.11 -13.07
N LYS A 23 -10.33 -1.05 -14.38
CA LYS A 23 -9.34 -1.49 -15.39
C LYS A 23 -8.03 -0.72 -15.25
N LYS A 24 -8.08 0.59 -15.03
CA LYS A 24 -6.89 1.42 -14.81
C LYS A 24 -6.23 1.12 -13.47
N LYS A 25 -7.00 0.89 -12.39
CA LYS A 25 -6.48 0.46 -11.07
C LYS A 25 -5.68 -0.83 -11.16
N LEU A 26 -6.21 -1.83 -11.86
CA LEU A 26 -5.54 -3.11 -12.09
C LEU A 26 -4.23 -2.94 -12.87
N HIS A 27 -4.25 -2.10 -13.91
CA HIS A 27 -3.04 -1.80 -14.67
C HIS A 27 -1.98 -1.09 -13.80
N ILE A 28 -2.39 -0.09 -13.00
CA ILE A 28 -1.51 0.60 -12.04
C ILE A 28 -0.85 -0.41 -11.11
N LEU A 29 -1.65 -1.27 -10.48
CA LEU A 29 -1.18 -2.27 -9.52
C LEU A 29 -0.26 -3.30 -10.16
N TRP A 30 -0.57 -3.74 -11.39
CA TRP A 30 0.32 -4.61 -12.14
C TRP A 30 1.70 -3.97 -12.33
N ARG A 31 1.77 -2.73 -12.83
CA ARG A 31 3.05 -2.02 -13.04
C ARG A 31 3.83 -1.82 -11.73
N ILE A 32 3.14 -1.49 -10.65
CA ILE A 32 3.76 -1.34 -9.32
C ILE A 32 4.30 -2.70 -8.82
N SER A 33 3.51 -3.77 -8.95
CA SER A 33 3.91 -5.11 -8.51
C SER A 33 5.06 -5.70 -9.33
N ASP A 34 5.13 -5.40 -10.63
CA ASP A 34 6.26 -5.74 -11.52
C ASP A 34 7.56 -5.07 -11.06
N GLY A 35 7.48 -3.79 -10.68
CA GLY A 35 8.60 -3.07 -10.06
C GLY A 35 9.03 -3.69 -8.73
N LEU A 36 8.07 -4.03 -7.85
CA LEU A 36 8.37 -4.62 -6.55
C LEU A 36 8.96 -6.03 -6.68
N GLN A 37 8.43 -6.82 -7.60
CA GLN A 37 8.97 -8.13 -7.98
C GLN A 37 10.43 -8.00 -8.41
N THR A 38 10.74 -7.04 -9.28
CA THR A 38 12.12 -6.80 -9.73
C THR A 38 13.06 -6.53 -8.56
N ILE A 39 12.64 -5.71 -7.58
CA ILE A 39 13.43 -5.43 -6.36
C ILE A 39 13.64 -6.71 -5.55
N HIS A 40 12.57 -7.48 -5.32
CA HIS A 40 12.60 -8.70 -4.52
C HIS A 40 13.40 -9.84 -5.18
N GLU A 41 13.39 -9.96 -6.50
CA GLU A 41 14.19 -10.92 -7.26
C GLU A 41 15.69 -10.61 -7.20
N LYS A 42 16.05 -9.34 -7.00
CA LYS A 42 17.44 -8.93 -6.70
C LYS A 42 17.83 -9.12 -5.23
N ASP A 43 16.95 -9.73 -4.45
CA ASP A 43 17.11 -10.00 -3.01
C ASP A 43 17.21 -8.73 -2.15
N PHE A 44 16.51 -7.66 -2.58
CA PHE A 44 16.37 -6.42 -1.82
C PHE A 44 14.99 -6.30 -1.16
N VAL A 45 14.94 -5.49 -0.09
CA VAL A 45 13.72 -5.04 0.58
C VAL A 45 13.67 -3.51 0.49
N HIS A 46 12.51 -2.95 0.14
CA HIS A 46 12.33 -1.51 -0.04
C HIS A 46 12.27 -0.75 1.30
N ARG A 47 11.56 -1.32 2.30
CA ARG A 47 11.44 -0.82 3.69
C ARG A 47 10.62 0.45 3.89
N ASP A 48 10.49 1.30 2.88
CA ASP A 48 9.63 2.49 2.90
C ASP A 48 8.65 2.54 1.72
N PHE A 49 8.01 1.41 1.45
CA PHE A 49 7.13 1.27 0.31
C PHE A 49 5.74 1.87 0.63
N HIS A 50 5.34 2.92 -0.07
CA HIS A 50 4.03 3.58 0.07
C HIS A 50 3.73 4.43 -1.18
N SER A 51 2.49 4.93 -1.32
CA SER A 51 2.04 5.69 -2.50
C SER A 51 2.88 6.94 -2.79
N GLY A 52 3.34 7.66 -1.76
CA GLY A 52 4.26 8.80 -1.91
C GLY A 52 5.63 8.45 -2.53
N ASN A 53 6.04 7.19 -2.52
CA ASN A 53 7.29 6.70 -3.13
C ASN A 53 7.04 5.98 -4.46
N ILE A 54 5.84 6.09 -5.03
CA ILE A 54 5.51 5.60 -6.36
C ILE A 54 5.34 6.81 -7.27
N LEU A 55 6.26 7.00 -8.20
CA LEU A 55 6.30 8.14 -9.10
C LEU A 55 5.60 7.83 -10.42
N ILE A 56 4.98 8.84 -11.02
CA ILE A 56 4.26 8.70 -12.27
C ILE A 56 4.98 9.47 -13.37
N GLU A 57 5.38 8.76 -14.42
CA GLU A 57 5.87 9.36 -15.63
C GLU A 57 4.77 9.33 -16.70
N ILE A 58 4.28 10.51 -17.06
CA ILE A 58 3.31 10.71 -18.13
C ILE A 58 4.09 10.95 -19.42
N ILE A 59 4.05 9.96 -20.31
CA ILE A 59 4.64 10.01 -21.65
C ILE A 59 3.52 10.32 -22.63
N GLU A 60 3.52 11.56 -23.14
CA GLU A 60 2.53 12.03 -24.10
C GLU A 60 3.19 12.40 -25.42
N ASN A 61 2.63 11.91 -26.52
CA ASN A 61 2.93 12.34 -27.87
C ASN A 61 1.62 12.55 -28.65
N ASP A 62 1.70 13.06 -29.88
CA ASP A 62 0.53 13.38 -30.71
C ASP A 62 -0.45 12.20 -30.94
N SER A 63 -0.03 10.96 -30.65
CA SER A 63 -0.79 9.74 -30.89
C SER A 63 -1.23 8.98 -29.63
N CYS A 64 -0.57 9.19 -28.48
CA CYS A 64 -0.89 8.46 -27.25
C CYS A 64 -0.41 9.16 -25.98
N LYS A 65 -1.11 8.88 -24.88
CA LYS A 65 -0.71 9.19 -23.50
C LYS A 65 -0.55 7.88 -22.74
N ILE A 66 0.66 7.63 -22.24
CA ILE A 66 1.00 6.43 -21.47
C ILE A 66 1.53 6.87 -20.11
N ASP A 67 0.94 6.36 -19.05
CA ASP A 67 1.43 6.58 -17.69
C ASP A 67 2.30 5.38 -17.28
N GLN A 68 3.52 5.64 -16.83
CA GLN A 68 4.38 4.66 -16.19
C GLN A 68 4.38 4.88 -14.68
N TYR A 69 4.31 3.80 -13.91
CA TYR A 69 4.33 3.81 -12.45
C TYR A 69 5.65 3.22 -11.99
N LEU A 70 6.48 4.04 -11.35
CA LEU A 70 7.87 3.74 -11.02
C LEU A 70 8.06 3.76 -9.51
N ILE A 71 8.62 2.70 -8.95
CA ILE A 71 9.01 2.69 -7.55
C ILE A 71 10.25 3.59 -7.38
N GLY A 72 10.10 4.64 -6.58
CA GLY A 72 11.13 5.61 -6.23
C GLY A 72 11.73 5.36 -4.84
N ASP A 73 12.52 6.31 -4.37
CA ASP A 73 13.14 6.35 -3.03
C ASP A 73 13.69 5.01 -2.47
N LEU A 74 14.70 4.48 -3.16
CA LEU A 74 15.43 3.30 -2.70
C LEU A 74 16.51 3.63 -1.64
N GLY A 75 16.48 4.82 -1.03
CA GLY A 75 17.52 5.28 -0.11
C GLY A 75 17.64 4.44 1.16
N LEU A 76 16.55 3.76 1.55
CA LEU A 76 16.53 2.82 2.67
C LEU A 76 16.60 1.35 2.24
N SER A 77 16.56 1.07 0.94
CA SER A 77 16.56 -0.28 0.41
C SER A 77 17.85 -1.01 0.78
N GLN A 78 17.73 -2.26 1.22
CA GLN A 78 18.87 -3.06 1.67
C GLN A 78 18.75 -4.52 1.19
N PRO A 79 19.88 -5.23 1.03
CA PRO A 79 19.87 -6.67 0.82
C PRO A 79 19.12 -7.36 1.96
N ALA A 80 18.22 -8.29 1.64
CA ALA A 80 17.33 -8.94 2.61
C ALA A 80 18.09 -9.67 3.74
N ASN A 81 19.32 -10.14 3.45
CA ASN A 81 20.17 -10.86 4.38
C ASN A 81 20.99 -9.93 5.31
N ASP A 82 21.12 -8.66 4.96
CA ASP A 82 22.00 -7.70 5.67
C ASP A 82 21.22 -6.72 6.56
N ILE A 83 19.90 -6.88 6.70
CA ILE A 83 19.06 -6.00 7.53
C ILE A 83 19.36 -6.24 9.01
N PRO A 84 19.88 -5.23 9.76
CA PRO A 84 20.19 -5.38 11.17
C PRO A 84 18.94 -5.56 12.03
N HIS A 85 19.06 -6.36 13.09
CA HIS A 85 18.00 -6.56 14.09
C HIS A 85 17.61 -5.26 14.81
N ASP A 86 18.58 -4.38 15.09
CA ASP A 86 18.37 -3.12 15.82
C ASP A 86 18.14 -1.92 14.88
N SER A 87 17.68 -2.16 13.65
CA SER A 87 17.40 -1.07 12.73
C SER A 87 16.25 -0.21 13.27
N SER A 88 16.51 1.09 13.47
CA SER A 88 15.47 2.02 13.90
C SER A 88 14.31 1.99 12.92
N ILE A 89 13.07 1.89 13.43
CA ILE A 89 11.88 1.90 12.59
C ILE A 89 11.78 3.28 11.94
N TYR A 90 11.79 3.28 10.61
CA TYR A 90 11.62 4.46 9.77
C TYR A 90 10.53 4.16 8.75
N GLY A 91 9.63 5.12 8.54
CA GLY A 91 8.60 5.04 7.50
C GLY A 91 7.31 5.72 7.91
N VAL A 92 6.21 5.31 7.29
CA VAL A 92 4.87 5.87 7.48
C VAL A 92 3.96 4.87 8.20
N ILE A 93 3.49 5.21 9.41
CA ILE A 93 2.81 4.27 10.36
C ILE A 93 1.78 3.35 9.68
N PRO A 94 0.80 3.86 8.91
CA PRO A 94 -0.19 3.02 8.24
C PRO A 94 0.37 1.93 7.31
N TYR A 95 1.51 2.18 6.66
CA TYR A 95 2.12 1.23 5.72
C TYR A 95 3.11 0.28 6.41
N ILE A 96 3.52 0.53 7.65
CA ILE A 96 4.46 -0.35 8.35
C ILE A 96 3.74 -1.62 8.82
N ALA A 97 4.30 -2.77 8.45
CA ALA A 97 3.76 -4.07 8.82
C ALA A 97 3.80 -4.30 10.34
N PRO A 98 2.78 -4.94 10.93
CA PRO A 98 2.62 -5.04 12.39
C PRO A 98 3.77 -5.76 13.09
N GLU A 99 4.42 -6.72 12.43
CA GLU A 99 5.58 -7.43 12.98
C GLU A 99 6.82 -6.55 13.15
N ILE A 100 6.94 -5.47 12.36
CA ILE A 100 8.06 -4.53 12.47
C ILE A 100 7.98 -3.77 13.79
N PHE A 101 6.78 -3.36 14.19
CA PHE A 101 6.55 -2.77 15.51
C PHE A 101 6.82 -3.75 16.66
N LYS A 102 6.82 -5.06 16.41
CA LYS A 102 7.16 -6.11 17.38
C LYS A 102 8.67 -6.45 17.40
N GLY A 103 9.49 -5.67 16.71
CA GLY A 103 10.95 -5.87 16.65
C GLY A 103 11.39 -6.95 15.66
N VAL A 104 10.50 -7.43 14.78
CA VAL A 104 10.91 -8.27 13.66
C VAL A 104 11.56 -7.39 12.59
N LYS A 105 12.65 -7.87 11.99
CA LYS A 105 13.34 -7.14 10.92
C LYS A 105 12.45 -6.98 9.69
N PHE A 106 12.68 -5.91 8.94
CA PHE A 106 12.08 -5.74 7.61
C PHE A 106 12.40 -6.93 6.71
N SER A 107 11.46 -7.25 5.83
CA SER A 107 11.55 -8.39 4.92
C SER A 107 10.74 -8.15 3.66
N LYS A 108 10.89 -9.01 2.66
CA LYS A 108 10.06 -8.94 1.45
C LYS A 108 8.56 -8.94 1.78
N SER A 109 8.14 -9.75 2.76
CA SER A 109 6.74 -9.81 3.18
C SER A 109 6.26 -8.55 3.92
N SER A 110 7.15 -7.73 4.49
CA SER A 110 6.74 -6.41 5.01
C SER A 110 6.45 -5.42 3.87
N ASP A 111 7.17 -5.48 2.74
CA ASP A 111 6.81 -4.69 1.56
C ASP A 111 5.47 -5.17 0.95
N ILE A 112 5.12 -6.45 1.06
CA ILE A 112 3.82 -6.97 0.63
C ILE A 112 2.67 -6.45 1.49
N TYR A 113 2.90 -6.24 2.79
CA TYR A 113 1.91 -5.54 3.63
C TYR A 113 1.66 -4.12 3.11
N CYS A 114 2.73 -3.38 2.79
CA CYS A 114 2.62 -2.06 2.18
C CYS A 114 1.81 -2.10 0.86
N MET A 115 2.04 -3.12 0.02
CA MET A 115 1.25 -3.32 -1.20
C MET A 115 -0.25 -3.45 -0.89
N GLY A 116 -0.64 -4.18 0.17
CA GLY A 116 -2.04 -4.25 0.60
C GLY A 116 -2.64 -2.89 0.99
N MET A 117 -1.85 -2.00 1.59
CA MET A 117 -2.28 -0.64 1.90
C MET A 117 -2.41 0.26 0.67
N ILE A 118 -1.52 0.10 -0.31
CA ILE A 118 -1.59 0.80 -1.61
C ILE A 118 -2.82 0.31 -2.40
N MET A 119 -3.09 -1.00 -2.40
CA MET A 119 -4.31 -1.58 -2.99
C MET A 119 -5.55 -0.91 -2.41
N TRP A 120 -5.62 -0.76 -1.09
CA TRP A 120 -6.74 -0.09 -0.42
C TRP A 120 -6.86 1.37 -0.84
N GLU A 121 -5.76 2.12 -0.88
CA GLU A 121 -5.74 3.52 -1.30
C GLU A 121 -6.27 3.71 -2.74
N LEU A 122 -6.04 2.76 -3.65
CA LEU A 122 -6.64 2.77 -4.99
C LEU A 122 -8.15 2.52 -5.00
N THR A 123 -8.71 1.85 -3.97
CA THR A 123 -10.16 1.65 -3.86
C THR A 123 -10.85 2.95 -3.47
N THR A 124 -10.27 3.73 -2.54
CA THR A 124 -10.93 4.90 -1.92
C THR A 124 -10.41 6.26 -2.41
N GLY A 125 -9.20 6.29 -2.96
CA GLY A 125 -8.45 7.52 -3.22
C GLY A 125 -7.91 8.17 -1.93
N CYS A 126 -8.11 7.56 -0.77
CA CYS A 126 -7.72 8.09 0.53
C CYS A 126 -6.49 7.36 1.06
N LYS A 127 -5.69 8.01 1.91
CA LYS A 127 -4.61 7.31 2.59
C LYS A 127 -5.15 6.47 3.76
N PRO A 128 -4.55 5.31 4.06
CA PRO A 128 -5.03 4.45 5.14
C PRO A 128 -4.93 5.18 6.49
N PHE A 129 -6.03 5.17 7.25
CA PHE A 129 -6.14 5.78 8.59
C PHE A 129 -5.96 7.30 8.63
N ASP A 130 -6.35 8.02 7.58
CA ASP A 130 -6.24 9.48 7.48
C ASP A 130 -7.06 10.24 8.53
N ASN A 131 -8.14 9.62 9.02
CA ASN A 131 -9.07 10.17 10.00
C ASN A 131 -8.60 10.07 11.47
N VAL A 132 -7.41 9.53 11.75
CA VAL A 132 -6.90 9.39 13.13
C VAL A 132 -5.49 9.93 13.32
N GLU A 133 -5.11 10.20 14.58
CA GLU A 133 -3.75 10.58 14.93
C GLU A 133 -2.76 9.42 14.65
N HIS A 134 -1.59 9.75 14.08
CA HIS A 134 -0.52 8.80 13.82
C HIS A 134 0.44 8.72 15.01
N ASP A 135 -0.03 8.09 16.08
CA ASP A 135 0.65 7.95 17.37
C ASP A 135 0.82 6.47 17.79
N ILE A 136 1.20 6.25 19.04
CA ILE A 136 1.40 4.91 19.60
C ILE A 136 0.08 4.12 19.72
N ASP A 137 -1.06 4.79 19.90
CA ASP A 137 -2.36 4.12 20.00
C ASP A 137 -2.78 3.53 18.66
N LEU A 138 -2.51 4.24 17.55
CA LEU A 138 -2.69 3.67 16.21
C LEU A 138 -1.79 2.46 15.98
N ILE A 139 -0.52 2.52 16.41
CA ILE A 139 0.42 1.40 16.31
C ILE A 139 -0.13 0.16 17.03
N TYR A 140 -0.61 0.30 18.27
CA TYR A 140 -1.21 -0.83 19.01
C TYR A 140 -2.45 -1.38 18.30
N LYS A 141 -3.33 -0.50 17.80
CA LYS A 141 -4.51 -0.94 17.04
C LYS A 141 -4.10 -1.74 15.78
N ILE A 142 -3.08 -1.32 15.04
CA ILE A 142 -2.58 -2.03 13.85
C ILE A 142 -2.01 -3.41 14.24
N ILE A 143 -1.24 -3.47 15.34
CA ILE A 143 -0.72 -4.71 15.92
C ILE A 143 -1.85 -5.68 16.29
N ASP A 144 -2.95 -5.16 16.83
CA ASP A 144 -4.14 -5.91 17.24
C ASP A 144 -5.06 -6.26 16.05
N GLY A 145 -4.65 -5.92 14.82
CA GLY A 145 -5.34 -6.33 13.60
C GLY A 145 -6.28 -5.27 13.01
N LYS A 146 -6.24 -4.02 13.48
CA LYS A 146 -6.97 -2.91 12.84
C LYS A 146 -6.52 -2.79 11.38
N ARG A 147 -7.49 -2.74 10.47
CA ARG A 147 -7.32 -2.48 9.04
C ARG A 147 -8.32 -1.40 8.60
N PRO A 148 -8.04 -0.69 7.49
CA PRO A 148 -9.03 0.18 6.88
C PRO A 148 -10.28 -0.60 6.46
N ASN A 149 -11.43 0.08 6.48
CA ASN A 149 -12.69 -0.53 6.03
C ASN A 149 -12.66 -0.70 4.51
N ILE A 150 -12.98 -1.90 4.03
CA ILE A 150 -13.12 -2.17 2.60
C ILE A 150 -14.46 -1.60 2.15
N THR A 151 -14.48 -0.86 1.05
CA THR A 151 -15.70 -0.26 0.50
C THR A 151 -16.51 -1.29 -0.28
N ASP A 152 -17.83 -1.14 -0.28
CA ASP A 152 -18.74 -2.12 -0.89
C ASP A 152 -18.64 -2.19 -2.43
N ASP A 153 -17.97 -1.23 -3.08
CA ASP A 153 -17.64 -1.28 -4.51
C ASP A 153 -16.42 -2.16 -4.83
N THR A 154 -15.72 -2.67 -3.81
CA THR A 154 -14.51 -3.48 -4.00
C THR A 154 -14.88 -4.92 -4.40
N PRO A 155 -14.44 -5.43 -5.56
CA PRO A 155 -14.62 -6.82 -5.97
C PRO A 155 -14.11 -7.80 -4.91
N GLU A 156 -14.83 -8.90 -4.72
CA GLU A 156 -14.50 -9.89 -3.68
C GLU A 156 -13.09 -10.47 -3.83
N ASP A 157 -12.69 -10.85 -5.05
CA ASP A 157 -11.36 -11.40 -5.32
C ASP A 157 -10.25 -10.38 -5.05
N PHE A 158 -10.48 -9.10 -5.39
CA PHE A 158 -9.58 -8.02 -5.06
C PHE A 158 -9.45 -7.84 -3.54
N ALA A 159 -10.58 -7.82 -2.83
CA ALA A 159 -10.61 -7.74 -1.38
C ALA A 159 -9.91 -8.93 -0.71
N ASN A 160 -10.05 -10.13 -1.27
CA ASN A 160 -9.39 -11.34 -0.79
C ASN A 160 -7.87 -11.28 -0.98
N LEU A 161 -7.38 -10.82 -2.14
CA LEU A 161 -5.96 -10.58 -2.36
C LEU A 161 -5.43 -9.50 -1.40
N MET A 162 -6.13 -8.39 -1.26
CA MET A 162 -5.77 -7.30 -0.33
C MET A 162 -5.64 -7.83 1.10
N LYS A 163 -6.59 -8.68 1.52
CA LYS A 163 -6.58 -9.35 2.83
C LYS A 163 -5.38 -10.29 3.02
N ARG A 164 -4.97 -11.00 1.98
CA ARG A 164 -3.77 -11.83 2.00
C ARG A 164 -2.51 -10.98 2.09
N CYS A 165 -2.43 -9.85 1.37
CA CYS A 165 -1.29 -8.95 1.41
C CYS A 165 -1.05 -8.36 2.81
N TRP A 166 -2.10 -7.93 3.52
CA TRP A 166 -1.97 -7.35 4.87
C TRP A 166 -2.21 -8.35 6.02
N ASN A 167 -2.05 -9.66 5.75
CA ASN A 167 -2.23 -10.73 6.74
C ASN A 167 -1.33 -10.50 7.98
N PRO A 168 -1.83 -10.69 9.22
CA PRO A 168 -1.01 -10.55 10.42
C PRO A 168 0.22 -11.45 10.45
N ASP A 169 0.13 -12.67 9.89
CA ASP A 169 1.29 -13.55 9.74
C ASP A 169 2.02 -13.24 8.41
N PRO A 170 3.27 -12.74 8.45
CA PRO A 170 4.04 -12.46 7.25
C PRO A 170 4.27 -13.68 6.35
N LYS A 171 4.21 -14.91 6.88
CA LYS A 171 4.37 -16.15 6.10
C LYS A 171 3.15 -16.49 5.25
N MET A 172 1.99 -15.96 5.61
CA MET A 172 0.73 -16.17 4.90
C MET A 172 0.51 -15.15 3.77
N ARG A 173 1.40 -14.16 3.66
CA ARG A 173 1.36 -13.16 2.60
C ARG A 173 1.91 -13.75 1.30
N PRO A 174 1.33 -13.40 0.14
CA PRO A 174 1.87 -13.82 -1.16
C PRO A 174 3.25 -13.19 -1.40
N SER A 175 4.00 -13.76 -2.34
CA SER A 175 5.22 -13.10 -2.84
C SER A 175 4.88 -11.95 -3.81
N ALA A 176 5.86 -11.08 -4.08
CA ALA A 176 5.68 -10.03 -5.09
C ALA A 176 5.40 -10.62 -6.50
N THR A 177 6.00 -11.77 -6.81
CA THR A 177 5.74 -12.53 -8.04
C THR A 177 4.28 -12.98 -8.11
N ASP A 178 3.75 -13.61 -7.05
CA ASP A 178 2.34 -14.05 -7.02
C ASP A 178 1.38 -12.86 -7.23
N VAL A 179 1.65 -11.73 -6.56
CA VAL A 179 0.83 -10.52 -6.68
C VAL A 179 0.90 -9.96 -8.11
N CYS A 180 2.09 -9.92 -8.70
CA CYS A 180 2.29 -9.46 -10.08
C CYS A 180 1.56 -10.32 -11.10
N GLU A 181 1.66 -11.65 -10.97
CA GLU A 181 0.98 -12.59 -11.85
C GLU A 181 -0.55 -12.45 -11.77
N ILE A 182 -1.11 -12.30 -10.57
CA ILE A 182 -2.54 -12.08 -10.38
C ILE A 182 -3.00 -10.78 -11.06
N PHE A 183 -2.30 -9.66 -10.83
CA PHE A 183 -2.67 -8.40 -11.46
C PHE A 183 -2.45 -8.40 -12.97
N ASN A 184 -1.39 -9.06 -13.45
CA ASN A 184 -1.18 -9.25 -14.88
C ASN A 184 -2.33 -10.03 -15.51
N SER A 185 -2.80 -11.08 -14.83
CA SER A 185 -3.96 -11.85 -15.26
C SER A 185 -5.21 -10.96 -15.32
N TRP A 186 -5.57 -10.29 -14.22
CA TRP A 186 -6.73 -9.39 -14.16
C TRP A 186 -6.66 -8.23 -15.15
N SER A 187 -5.48 -7.67 -15.40
CA SER A 187 -5.31 -6.56 -16.35
C SER A 187 -5.42 -6.98 -17.82
N ASN A 188 -5.19 -8.26 -18.14
CA ASN A 188 -5.25 -8.80 -19.51
C ASN A 188 -6.51 -9.62 -19.80
N MET A 189 -7.37 -9.83 -18.80
CA MET A 189 -8.63 -10.57 -18.96
C MET A 189 -9.59 -9.86 -19.93
N GLY A 190 -9.98 -10.56 -20.99
CA GLY A 190 -11.04 -10.13 -21.90
C GLY A 190 -12.46 -10.47 -21.41
N MET A 191 -12.70 -11.72 -20.97
CA MET A 191 -14.03 -12.24 -20.56
C MET A 191 -14.28 -12.22 -19.04
N ASP A 192 -13.26 -12.39 -18.19
CA ASP A 192 -13.37 -12.20 -16.73
C ASP A 192 -13.49 -10.71 -16.33
N ALA A 193 -13.66 -9.82 -17.31
CA ALA A 193 -13.94 -8.41 -17.09
C ALA A 193 -15.32 -8.18 -16.45
N GLU A 194 -16.24 -9.15 -16.47
CA GLU A 194 -17.64 -8.93 -16.10
C GLU A 194 -17.81 -8.47 -14.63
N TYR A 195 -17.13 -9.09 -13.66
CA TYR A 195 -17.26 -8.68 -12.26
C TYR A 195 -16.55 -7.35 -11.96
N PHE A 196 -15.41 -7.06 -12.61
CA PHE A 196 -14.77 -5.74 -12.51
C PHE A 196 -15.60 -4.64 -13.20
N ASN A 197 -16.33 -4.97 -14.26
CA ASN A 197 -17.27 -4.06 -14.90
C ASN A 197 -18.48 -3.78 -13.98
N GLN A 198 -19.03 -4.79 -13.32
CA GLN A 198 -20.08 -4.60 -12.31
C GLN A 198 -19.60 -3.73 -11.13
N ALA A 199 -18.39 -3.99 -10.64
CA ALA A 199 -17.79 -3.16 -9.60
C ALA A 199 -17.53 -1.72 -10.07
N GLU A 200 -17.24 -1.52 -11.36
CA GLU A 200 -17.11 -0.18 -11.95
C GLU A 200 -18.45 0.56 -12.00
N GLU A 201 -19.55 -0.12 -12.32
CA GLU A 201 -20.89 0.46 -12.26
C GLU A 201 -21.24 0.91 -10.83
N ILE A 202 -20.98 0.06 -9.83
CA ILE A 202 -21.20 0.38 -8.40
C ILE A 202 -20.30 1.55 -7.97
N ARG A 203 -19.02 1.54 -8.36
CA ARG A 203 -18.07 2.63 -8.07
C ARG A 203 -18.57 3.97 -8.60
N LEU A 204 -19.05 4.00 -9.85
CA LEU A 204 -19.58 5.21 -10.47
C LEU A 204 -20.86 5.70 -9.77
N GLU A 205 -21.72 4.80 -9.34
CA GLU A 205 -22.90 5.14 -8.53
C GLU A 205 -22.47 5.75 -7.18
N PHE A 206 -21.50 5.15 -6.50
CA PHE A 206 -21.03 5.64 -5.20
C PHE A 206 -20.35 7.01 -5.31
N ILE A 207 -19.58 7.25 -6.36
CA ILE A 207 -19.02 8.58 -6.65
C ILE A 207 -20.14 9.60 -6.88
N LYS A 208 -21.17 9.25 -7.67
CA LYS A 208 -22.33 10.11 -7.92
C LYS A 208 -23.11 10.42 -6.63
N LEU A 209 -23.23 9.44 -5.74
CA LEU A 209 -23.86 9.57 -4.42
C LEU A 209 -22.95 10.25 -3.37
N LYS A 210 -21.71 10.59 -3.73
CA LYS A 210 -20.70 11.17 -2.83
C LYS A 210 -20.37 10.29 -1.61
N MET A 211 -20.34 8.98 -1.84
CA MET A 211 -19.99 7.98 -0.84
C MET A 211 -18.56 7.45 -1.00
N LEU A 212 -17.86 7.83 -2.08
CA LEU A 212 -16.52 7.34 -2.41
C LEU A 212 -15.67 8.47 -3.01
N GLY A 213 -14.41 8.54 -2.60
CA GLY A 213 -13.40 9.45 -3.13
C GLY A 213 -12.71 10.31 -2.06
N PRO A 214 -11.58 10.93 -2.41
CA PRO A 214 -10.75 11.70 -1.48
C PRO A 214 -11.47 12.90 -0.85
N ASP A 215 -12.38 13.53 -1.60
CA ASP A 215 -13.09 14.73 -1.16
C ASP A 215 -14.26 14.45 -0.19
N PHE A 216 -14.65 13.19 -0.01
CA PHE A 216 -15.91 12.81 0.64
C PHE A 216 -15.75 11.94 1.88
N ASN A 217 -14.55 11.42 2.13
CA ASN A 217 -14.28 10.65 3.33
C ASN A 217 -14.19 11.54 4.58
N GLU A 218 -14.09 10.93 5.77
CA GLU A 218 -13.91 11.68 7.01
C GLU A 218 -12.72 12.67 6.90
N LYS A 219 -12.87 13.87 7.49
CA LYS A 219 -11.82 14.89 7.41
C LYS A 219 -10.50 14.33 7.93
N PRO A 220 -9.38 14.50 7.20
CA PRO A 220 -8.09 14.07 7.68
C PRO A 220 -7.77 14.67 9.05
N HIS A 221 -7.30 13.83 9.96
CA HIS A 221 -6.87 14.27 11.27
C HIS A 221 -5.61 15.13 11.12
N PRO A 222 -5.52 16.31 11.76
CA PRO A 222 -4.39 17.25 11.56
C PRO A 222 -3.03 16.69 12.00
N LYS A 223 -3.04 15.58 12.74
CA LYS A 223 -1.84 14.86 13.19
C LYS A 223 -1.66 13.49 12.50
N ALA A 224 -2.39 13.23 11.42
CA ALA A 224 -2.07 12.16 10.50
C ALA A 224 -0.81 12.57 9.71
N ILE A 225 0.20 11.71 9.70
CA ILE A 225 1.52 12.02 9.12
C ILE A 225 1.89 10.94 8.11
N TYR A 226 2.04 11.38 6.87
CA TYR A 226 2.32 10.53 5.70
C TYR A 226 3.67 10.82 5.05
N THR A 227 4.52 11.57 5.73
CA THR A 227 5.93 11.72 5.39
C THR A 227 6.72 10.71 6.19
N SER A 228 7.67 10.04 5.53
CA SER A 228 8.53 9.05 6.16
C SER A 228 9.38 9.71 7.25
N ARG A 229 9.44 9.07 8.42
CA ARG A 229 10.16 9.59 9.58
C ARG A 229 10.65 8.47 10.48
N SER A 230 11.66 8.76 11.30
CA SER A 230 12.02 7.87 12.40
C SER A 230 10.89 7.82 13.42
N LEU A 231 10.54 6.61 13.87
CA LEU A 231 9.53 6.37 14.90
C LEU A 231 10.16 6.04 16.27
N SER A 232 11.47 6.24 16.41
CA SER A 232 12.22 5.96 17.64
C SER A 232 11.62 6.61 18.91
N SER A 233 11.01 7.79 18.79
CA SER A 233 10.33 8.45 19.92
C SER A 233 9.03 7.77 20.35
N LEU A 234 8.35 7.06 19.44
CA LEU A 234 7.12 6.32 19.71
C LEU A 234 7.41 4.89 20.15
N THR A 235 8.48 4.30 19.60
CA THR A 235 8.80 2.88 19.80
C THR A 235 9.89 2.64 20.85
N GLY A 236 10.57 3.69 21.30
CA GLY A 236 11.52 3.66 22.43
C GLY A 236 10.88 3.64 23.82
N SER A 237 9.55 3.61 23.91
CA SER A 237 8.84 3.45 25.18
C SER A 237 8.93 1.97 25.64
N PRO A 238 9.21 1.68 26.93
CA PRO A 238 9.35 0.32 27.46
C PRO A 238 8.14 -0.60 27.19
N SER A 239 6.98 -0.02 26.91
CA SER A 239 5.71 -0.71 26.69
C SER A 239 5.71 -1.66 25.48
N ILE A 240 6.44 -1.36 24.41
CA ILE A 240 6.43 -2.20 23.19
C ILE A 240 7.30 -3.45 23.34
N LEU A 241 8.38 -3.37 24.14
CA LEU A 241 9.36 -4.45 24.29
C LEU A 241 8.92 -5.55 25.29
N THR A 242 7.85 -5.34 26.06
CA THR A 242 7.49 -6.22 27.19
C THR A 242 6.67 -7.47 26.82
N PHE A 243 6.25 -7.65 25.57
CA PHE A 243 5.42 -8.81 25.19
C PHE A 243 6.19 -10.12 24.94
N ASN A 244 7.52 -10.14 25.04
CA ASN A 244 8.33 -11.35 24.79
C ASN A 244 8.54 -12.27 26.02
N THR A 245 7.77 -12.13 27.10
CA THR A 245 7.85 -13.08 28.23
C THR A 245 6.49 -13.47 28.79
N LYS A 246 5.77 -14.35 28.08
CA LYS A 246 4.91 -15.33 28.76
C LYS A 246 5.32 -16.73 28.31
N PRO A 247 5.94 -17.54 29.18
CA PRO A 247 6.16 -18.95 28.89
C PRO A 247 4.78 -19.63 28.85
N SER A 248 4.53 -20.36 27.77
CA SER A 248 3.45 -21.34 27.69
C SER A 248 3.64 -22.36 28.82
N MET A 249 2.68 -22.42 29.74
CA MET A 249 2.44 -23.61 30.57
C MET A 249 1.70 -24.67 29.73
#